data_AF-A0A3N6Q7Y4-F1
#
_entry.id   AF-A0A3N6Q7Y4-F1
#
_cell.length_a   1.000
_cell.length_b   1.000
_cell.length_c   1.000
_cell.angle_alpha   90.00
_cell.angle_beta   90.00
_cell.angle_gamma   90.00
#
_symmetry.space_group_name_H-M   'P 1'
#
loop_
_entity.id
_entity.type
_entity.pdbx_description
1 polymer ?
#
loop_
_entity_poly.entity_id
_entity_poly.type
_entity_poly.pdbx_seq_one_letter_code
_entity_poly.pdbx_strand_id
1 'polypeptide(L)'
;MSSLIDQDITHIRRVMPLALNGDLAGPILPSTYWRKRLHRLLDTGYVNKGQLSEIDSLLNVLDEHDLKAAEDADAASGLRAAAGGSTLA
;
A
#
# COMPACT_ATOMS: atom_id res chain seq x y z
N MET A 1 26.10 -12.78 -4.78
CA MET A 1 26.20 -11.76 -3.71
C MET A 1 24.94 -10.94 -3.77
N SER A 2 24.01 -11.12 -2.82
CA SER A 2 22.78 -10.34 -2.77
C SER A 2 23.14 -8.89 -2.48
N SER A 3 22.84 -7.99 -3.42
CA SER A 3 23.02 -6.55 -3.21
C SER A 3 22.15 -6.10 -2.04
N LEU A 4 22.56 -5.09 -1.28
CA LEU A 4 21.74 -4.51 -0.19
C LEU A 4 20.32 -4.15 -0.68
N ILE A 5 20.20 -3.80 -1.96
CA ILE A 5 18.93 -3.49 -2.64
C ILE A 5 18.02 -4.73 -2.75
N ASP A 6 18.59 -5.90 -3.03
CA ASP A 6 17.84 -7.17 -3.11
C ASP A 6 17.25 -7.56 -1.75
N GLN A 7 18.02 -7.33 -0.68
CA GLN A 7 17.54 -7.50 0.69
C GLN A 7 16.47 -6.47 1.06
N ASP A 8 16.62 -5.20 0.68
CA ASP A 8 15.61 -4.16 0.96
C ASP A 8 14.31 -4.45 0.20
N ILE A 9 14.37 -4.88 -1.07
CA ILE A 9 13.19 -5.29 -1.86
C ILE A 9 12.50 -6.49 -1.22
N THR A 10 13.26 -7.53 -0.85
CA THR A 10 12.70 -8.71 -0.17
C THR A 10 12.07 -8.34 1.17
N HIS A 11 12.69 -7.43 1.91
CA HIS A 11 12.19 -6.94 3.18
C HIS A 11 10.88 -6.16 2.99
N ILE A 12 10.86 -5.18 2.06
CA ILE A 12 9.67 -4.40 1.72
C ILE A 12 8.52 -5.32 1.30
N ARG A 13 8.79 -6.30 0.42
CA ARG A 13 7.77 -7.26 -0.04
C ARG A 13 7.09 -8.03 1.09
N ARG A 14 7.83 -8.31 2.17
CA ARG A 14 7.29 -9.05 3.32
C ARG A 14 6.60 -8.13 4.33
N VAL A 15 7.18 -6.98 4.63
CA VAL A 15 6.67 -6.08 5.68
C VAL A 15 5.53 -5.19 5.19
N MET A 16 5.51 -4.81 3.91
CA MET A 16 4.49 -3.92 3.33
C MET A 16 3.06 -4.48 3.49
N PRO A 17 2.73 -5.71 3.05
CA PRO A 17 1.38 -6.25 3.23
C PRO A 17 1.00 -6.42 4.71
N LEU A 18 1.97 -6.78 5.57
CA LEU A 18 1.74 -6.89 7.01
C LEU A 18 1.44 -5.53 7.66
N ALA A 19 2.14 -4.48 7.22
CA ALA A 19 1.93 -3.11 7.70
C ALA A 19 0.60 -2.51 7.20
N LEU A 20 0.18 -2.86 5.98
CA LEU A 20 -1.11 -2.46 5.41
C LEU A 20 -2.29 -3.13 6.14
N ASN A 21 -2.17 -4.42 6.48
CA ASN A 21 -3.21 -5.15 7.21
C ASN A 21 -3.33 -4.75 8.70
N GLY A 22 -2.37 -4.01 9.26
CA GLY A 22 -2.52 -3.37 10.58
C GLY A 22 -2.49 -4.30 11.80
N ASP A 23 -1.95 -5.52 11.67
CA ASP A 23 -1.98 -6.57 12.71
C ASP A 23 -1.22 -6.20 14.01
N LEU A 24 -0.36 -5.18 14.01
CA LEU A 24 0.57 -4.93 15.13
C LEU A 24 0.46 -3.60 15.88
N ALA A 25 -0.36 -2.63 15.44
CA ALA A 25 -0.79 -1.41 16.19
C ALA A 25 -1.42 -0.36 15.24
N GLY A 26 -2.23 -0.80 14.27
CA GLY A 26 -2.75 0.07 13.20
C GLY A 26 -1.75 0.27 12.04
N PRO A 27 -2.14 0.96 10.95
CA PRO A 27 -1.25 1.26 9.85
C PRO A 27 -0.20 2.27 10.30
N ILE A 28 0.91 1.78 10.87
CA ILE A 28 2.04 2.60 11.33
C ILE A 28 2.58 3.46 10.17
N LEU A 29 2.41 2.99 8.92
CA LEU A 29 2.83 3.67 7.70
C LEU A 29 1.76 3.59 6.61
N PRO A 30 1.28 4.72 6.05
CA PRO A 30 0.29 4.72 4.98
C PRO A 30 0.88 4.23 3.64
N SER A 31 0.01 3.82 2.72
CA SER A 31 0.37 3.42 1.33
C SER A 31 1.27 4.45 0.63
N THR A 32 1.05 5.74 0.88
CA THR A 32 1.85 6.85 0.37
C THR A 32 3.31 6.85 0.83
N TYR A 33 3.61 6.36 2.04
CA TYR A 33 4.98 6.24 2.53
C TYR A 33 5.76 5.19 1.74
N TRP A 34 5.15 4.02 1.52
CA TRP A 34 5.75 2.92 0.77
C TRP A 34 6.02 3.31 -0.69
N ARG A 35 5.07 4.00 -1.35
CA ARG A 35 5.29 4.57 -2.70
C ARG A 35 6.53 5.48 -2.73
N LYS A 36 6.65 6.43 -1.79
CA LYS A 36 7.82 7.32 -1.71
C LYS A 36 9.13 6.55 -1.51
N ARG A 37 9.13 5.49 -0.69
CA ARG A 37 10.31 4.66 -0.44
C ARG A 37 10.74 3.88 -1.70
N LEU A 38 9.77 3.28 -2.41
CA LEU A 38 10.03 2.58 -3.67
C LEU A 38 10.58 3.52 -4.75
N HIS A 39 9.99 4.72 -4.89
CA HIS A 39 10.51 5.74 -5.81
C HIS A 39 11.93 6.19 -5.45
N ARG A 40 12.27 6.30 -4.16
CA ARG A 40 13.64 6.60 -3.73
C ARG A 40 14.61 5.49 -4.12
N LEU A 41 14.20 4.22 -4.03
CA LEU A 41 15.02 3.09 -4.51
C LEU A 41 15.29 3.20 -6.01
N LEU A 42 14.28 3.55 -6.80
CA LEU A 42 14.41 3.78 -8.24
C LEU A 42 15.36 4.95 -8.56
N ASP A 43 15.27 6.03 -7.78
CA ASP A 43 16.11 7.23 -7.92
C ASP A 43 17.60 6.95 -7.68
N THR A 44 17.94 5.91 -6.91
CA THR A 44 19.35 5.53 -6.69
C THR A 44 20.07 5.03 -7.95
N GLY A 45 19.34 4.62 -9.00
CA GLY A 45 19.92 4.18 -10.28
C GLY A 45 20.65 2.82 -10.26
N TYR A 46 20.76 2.16 -9.11
CA TYR A 46 21.44 0.86 -8.95
C TYR A 46 20.51 -0.36 -9.12
N VAL A 47 19.30 -0.14 -9.63
CA VAL A 47 18.29 -1.18 -9.82
C VAL A 47 18.42 -1.86 -11.18
N ASN A 48 18.54 -3.19 -11.17
CA ASN A 48 18.52 -4.02 -12.38
C ASN A 48 17.08 -4.30 -12.85
N LYS A 49 16.90 -4.78 -14.07
CA LYS A 49 15.61 -5.16 -14.67
C LYS A 49 14.76 -6.10 -13.82
N GLY A 50 15.38 -7.06 -13.13
CA GLY A 50 14.67 -7.94 -12.18
C GLY A 50 14.09 -7.18 -10.99
N GLN A 51 14.91 -6.33 -10.39
CA GLN A 51 14.53 -5.49 -9.25
C GLN A 51 13.48 -4.45 -9.64
N LEU A 52 13.56 -3.88 -10.85
CA LEU A 52 12.54 -3.01 -11.41
C LEU A 52 11.19 -3.73 -11.51
N SER A 53 11.18 -4.97 -12.01
CA SER A 53 9.96 -5.78 -12.10
C SER A 53 9.35 -6.10 -10.73
N GLU A 54 10.19 -6.33 -9.71
CA GLU A 54 9.72 -6.52 -8.34
C GLU A 54 9.15 -5.24 -7.73
N ILE A 55 9.82 -4.10 -7.93
CA ILE A 55 9.32 -2.79 -7.47
C ILE A 55 7.98 -2.45 -8.13
N ASP A 56 7.84 -2.70 -9.43
CA ASP A 56 6.61 -2.49 -10.17
C ASP A 56 5.46 -3.36 -9.63
N SER A 57 5.74 -4.63 -9.33
CA SER A 57 4.77 -5.52 -8.69
C SER A 57 4.35 -5.03 -7.29
N LEU A 58 5.28 -4.47 -6.51
CA LEU A 58 4.97 -3.87 -5.21
C LEU A 58 4.11 -2.61 -5.33
N LEU A 59 4.37 -1.78 -6.33
CA LEU A 59 3.54 -0.61 -6.62
C LEU A 59 2.12 -1.00 -7.01
N ASN A 60 1.95 -2.09 -7.79
CA ASN A 60 0.63 -2.63 -8.13
C ASN A 60 -0.15 -3.06 -6.88
N VAL A 61 0.49 -3.79 -5.95
CA VAL A 61 -0.15 -4.20 -4.69
C VAL A 61 -0.61 -3.01 -3.86
N LEU A 62 0.18 -1.92 -3.83
CA LEU A 62 -0.23 -0.68 -3.14
C LEU A 62 -1.43 -0.02 -3.81
N ASP A 63 -1.52 -0.07 -5.13
CA ASP A 63 -2.63 0.48 -5.89
C ASP A 63 -3.92 -0.31 -5.66
N GLU A 64 -3.86 -1.63 -5.74
CA GLU A 64 -4.98 -2.53 -5.45
C GLU A 64 -5.49 -2.36 -4.01
N HIS A 65 -4.57 -2.21 -3.04
CA HIS A 65 -4.95 -1.94 -1.66
C HIS A 65 -5.64 -0.58 -1.51
N ASP A 66 -5.13 0.47 -2.16
CA ASP A 66 -5.71 1.81 -2.10
C ASP A 66 -7.11 1.85 -2.72
N LEU A 67 -7.27 1.18 -3.87
CA LEU A 67 -8.55 1.00 -4.54
C LEU A 67 -9.54 0.27 -3.63
N LYS A 68 -9.13 -0.86 -3.04
CA LYS A 68 -9.96 -1.63 -2.13
C LYS A 68 -10.34 -0.84 -0.87
N ALA A 69 -9.40 -0.07 -0.31
CA ALA A 69 -9.68 0.80 0.83
C ALA A 69 -10.66 1.94 0.47
N ALA A 70 -10.58 2.48 -0.74
CA ALA A 70 -11.54 3.46 -1.24
C ALA A 70 -12.93 2.87 -1.45
N GLU A 71 -13.03 1.64 -1.97
CA GLU A 71 -14.29 0.89 -2.11
C GLU A 71 -14.94 0.60 -0.74
N ASP A 72 -14.17 0.14 0.24
CA ASP A 72 -14.65 -0.08 1.61
C ASP A 72 -15.13 1.23 2.27
N ALA A 73 -14.47 2.36 1.99
CA ALA A 73 -14.88 3.68 2.48
C ALA A 73 -16.15 4.23 1.80
N ASP A 74 -16.31 3.98 0.49
CA ASP A 74 -17.53 4.31 -0.27
C ASP A 74 -18.73 3.49 0.22
N ALA A 75 -18.55 2.18 0.40
CA ALA A 75 -19.56 1.30 0.95
C ALA A 75 -20.03 1.73 2.36
N ALA A 76 -19.09 2.13 3.22
CA ALA A 76 -19.41 2.67 4.54
C ALA A 76 -20.17 4.02 4.48
N SER A 77 -19.88 4.85 3.47
CA SER A 77 -20.58 6.12 3.25
C SER A 77 -22.00 5.92 2.73
N GLY A 78 -22.23 4.94 1.84
CA GLY A 78 -23.56 4.58 1.35
C GLY A 78 -24.50 4.09 2.45
N LEU A 79 -24.00 3.29 3.40
CA LEU A 79 -24.77 2.85 4.56
C LEU A 79 -25.15 4.01 5.51
N ARG A 80 -24.24 4.99 5.71
CA ARG A 80 -24.52 6.20 6.52
C ARG A 80 -25.58 7.09 5.88
N ALA A 81 -25.60 7.22 4.56
CA ALA A 81 -26.61 8.01 3.85
C ALA A 81 -28.02 7.41 3.98
N ALA A 82 -28.14 6.08 3.93
CA ALA A 82 -29.43 5.38 4.09
C ALA A 82 -30.00 5.47 5.52
N ALA A 83 -29.14 5.58 6.55
CA ALA A 83 -29.56 5.70 7.94
C ALA A 83 -29.95 7.14 8.36
N GLY A 84 -29.59 8.16 7.58
CA GLY A 84 -29.89 9.57 7.88
C GLY A 84 -31.26 10.08 7.36
N GLY A 85 -32.03 9.24 6.67
CA GLY A 85 -33.25 9.63 5.94
C GLY A 85 -34.57 9.59 6.72
N SER A 86 -34.59 9.13 7.97
CA SER A 86 -35.84 8.96 8.75
C SER A 86 -35.81 9.71 10.07
N THR A 87 -35.84 11.05 10.00
CA THR A 87 -36.34 11.88 11.09
C THR A 87 -36.95 13.13 10.47
N LEU A 88 -38.27 13.10 10.23
CA LEU A 88 -39.25 14.18 10.47
C LEU A 88 -40.45 14.02 9.52
N ALA A 89 -41.59 13.54 10.05
CA ALA A 89 -42.97 13.99 9.78
C ALA A 89 -43.97 12.97 10.37
#